data_AF-A0A966RA96-F1
#
_entry.id   AF-A0A966RA96-F1
#
_cell.length_a   1.000
_cell.length_b   1.000
_cell.length_c   1.000
_cell.angle_alpha   90.00
_cell.angle_beta   90.00
_cell.angle_gamma   90.00
#
_symmetry.space_group_name_H-M   'P 1'
#
loop_
_entity.id
_entity.type
_entity.pdbx_description
1 polymer ?
#
loop_
_entity_poly.entity_id
_entity_poly.type
_entity_poly.pdbx_seq_one_letter_code
_entity_poly.pdbx_strand_id
1 'polypeptide(L)'
;MENINTERTLIMNWNKLFGKNGILTPSDREALERLDESTKELRELADRIDRDFPTAGNREARVRELAAAVAERPQDEEAYRQMQIAAAMPSTHQHGFQHREWALGPVNEKIEERLKPQHEICRRVLRRALEQTEAELKKTEDREKKQAADEGYSFSPSGRVIALQQRILGLRNAVAAPVCGEQGYIQSPGHWRERLREWL
;
A
#
# COMPACT_ATOMS: atom_id res chain seq x y z
N MET A 1 -27.97 31.93 25.63
CA MET A 1 -26.78 31.08 25.57
C MET A 1 -26.76 30.46 24.19
N GLU A 2 -26.00 31.07 23.30
CA GLU A 2 -25.84 30.63 21.90
C GLU A 2 -25.03 29.33 21.88
N ASN A 3 -25.59 28.31 21.24
CA ASN A 3 -24.88 27.05 21.04
C ASN A 3 -23.90 27.23 19.87
N ILE A 4 -22.64 27.16 20.25
CA ILE A 4 -21.43 27.31 19.44
C ILE A 4 -21.43 26.29 18.31
N ASN A 5 -21.27 26.80 17.08
CA ASN A 5 -20.56 26.20 15.95
C ASN A 5 -20.44 24.66 15.99
N THR A 6 -21.44 23.98 15.42
CA THR A 6 -21.17 22.71 14.76
C THR A 6 -20.31 23.04 13.53
N GLU A 7 -18.99 23.05 13.69
CA GLU A 7 -18.04 22.99 12.58
C GLU A 7 -18.37 21.72 11.79
N ARG A 8 -19.25 21.87 10.80
CA ARG A 8 -19.30 20.99 9.65
C ARG A 8 -17.93 21.15 9.00
N THR A 9 -16.98 20.30 9.38
CA THR A 9 -15.88 19.95 8.50
C THR A 9 -16.55 19.50 7.21
N LEU A 10 -16.61 20.38 6.21
CA LEU A 10 -17.09 20.06 4.88
C LEU A 10 -16.12 18.99 4.38
N ILE A 11 -16.49 17.73 4.55
CA ILE A 11 -15.79 16.61 3.94
C ILE A 11 -15.91 16.85 2.45
N MET A 12 -14.91 17.48 1.85
CA MET A 12 -14.86 17.71 0.42
C MET A 12 -14.98 16.36 -0.25
N ASN A 13 -15.97 16.21 -1.11
CA ASN A 13 -16.11 15.02 -1.92
C ASN A 13 -15.08 15.11 -3.06
N TRP A 14 -13.86 14.66 -2.76
CA TRP A 14 -12.72 14.63 -3.67
C TRP A 14 -13.03 13.90 -4.98
N ASN A 15 -13.91 12.90 -4.94
CA ASN A 15 -14.34 12.18 -6.14
C ASN A 15 -15.07 13.07 -7.15
N LYS A 16 -15.70 14.17 -6.71
CA LYS A 16 -16.28 15.18 -7.62
C LYS A 16 -15.23 16.06 -8.29
N LEU A 17 -14.07 16.25 -7.66
CA LEU A 17 -12.97 17.06 -8.21
C LEU A 17 -12.25 16.31 -9.33
N PHE A 18 -12.04 15.00 -9.13
CA PHE A 18 -11.15 14.19 -9.96
C PHE A 18 -11.86 13.48 -11.13
N GLY A 19 -13.18 13.28 -11.04
CA GLY A 19 -13.94 12.45 -11.99
C GLY A 19 -13.57 10.96 -11.88
N LYS A 20 -14.52 10.05 -12.18
CA LYS A 20 -14.36 8.59 -11.92
C LYS A 20 -13.09 7.96 -12.56
N ASN A 21 -12.57 8.50 -13.66
CA ASN A 21 -11.40 7.97 -14.37
C ASN A 21 -10.31 9.04 -14.65
N GLY A 22 -10.37 10.20 -14.00
CA GLY A 22 -9.49 11.32 -14.37
C GLY A 22 -8.05 11.15 -13.88
N ILE A 23 -7.87 10.51 -12.71
CA ILE A 23 -6.58 10.45 -12.01
C ILE A 23 -5.88 9.10 -12.19
N LEU A 24 -6.56 7.99 -11.92
CA LEU A 24 -6.07 6.66 -12.29
C LEU A 24 -6.66 6.32 -13.67
N THR A 25 -5.86 6.39 -14.74
CA THR A 25 -6.38 6.05 -16.07
C THR A 25 -6.51 4.54 -16.24
N PRO A 26 -7.33 4.06 -17.19
CA PRO A 26 -7.38 2.64 -17.54
C PRO A 26 -6.00 2.06 -17.89
N SER A 27 -5.15 2.83 -18.60
CA SER A 27 -3.81 2.38 -18.98
C SER A 27 -2.87 2.27 -17.76
N ASP A 28 -2.95 3.21 -16.80
CA ASP A 28 -2.18 3.11 -15.56
C ASP A 28 -2.62 1.90 -14.73
N ARG A 29 -3.93 1.68 -14.61
CA ARG A 29 -4.50 0.53 -13.90
C ARG A 29 -4.04 -0.78 -14.54
N GLU A 30 -4.17 -0.89 -15.87
CA GLU A 30 -3.75 -2.07 -16.61
C GLU A 30 -2.25 -2.34 -16.44
N ALA A 31 -1.41 -1.30 -16.49
CA ALA A 31 0.02 -1.44 -16.25
C ALA A 31 0.33 -1.94 -14.82
N LEU A 32 -0.36 -1.41 -13.80
CA LEU A 32 -0.20 -1.85 -12.42
C LEU A 32 -0.70 -3.29 -12.20
N GLU A 33 -1.81 -3.67 -12.83
CA GLU A 33 -2.35 -5.03 -12.78
C GLU A 33 -1.43 -6.04 -13.47
N ARG A 34 -0.81 -5.68 -14.62
CA ARG A 34 0.20 -6.52 -15.26
C ARG A 34 1.43 -6.74 -14.37
N LEU A 35 1.87 -5.72 -13.65
CA LEU A 35 2.96 -5.86 -12.68
C LEU A 35 2.58 -6.82 -11.55
N ASP A 36 1.37 -6.70 -11.01
CA ASP A 36 0.86 -7.65 -10.00
C ASP A 36 0.83 -9.08 -10.53
N GLU A 37 0.24 -9.29 -11.71
CA GLU A 37 0.15 -10.62 -12.32
C GLU A 37 1.54 -11.21 -12.56
N SER A 38 2.51 -10.39 -12.96
CA SER A 38 3.90 -10.82 -13.10
C SER A 38 4.52 -11.32 -11.79
N THR A 39 3.96 -10.99 -10.63
CA THR A 39 4.46 -11.46 -9.32
C THR A 39 3.67 -12.62 -8.75
N LYS A 40 2.59 -13.04 -9.39
CA LYS A 40 1.65 -14.02 -8.84
C LYS A 40 2.31 -15.34 -8.45
N GLU A 41 3.07 -15.95 -9.37
CA GLU A 41 3.77 -17.22 -9.10
C GLU A 41 4.79 -17.10 -7.96
N LEU A 42 5.45 -15.94 -7.84
CA LEU A 42 6.40 -15.69 -6.76
C LEU A 42 5.70 -15.51 -5.41
N ARG A 43 4.51 -14.88 -5.40
CA ARG A 43 3.69 -14.76 -4.19
C ARG A 43 3.14 -16.12 -3.77
N GLU A 44 2.66 -16.93 -4.70
CA GLU A 44 2.24 -18.31 -4.43
C GLU A 44 3.41 -19.16 -3.88
N LEU A 45 4.62 -18.95 -4.40
CA LEU A 45 5.83 -19.58 -3.86
C LEU A 45 6.15 -19.09 -2.44
N ALA A 46 6.05 -17.78 -2.18
CA ALA A 46 6.27 -17.20 -0.86
C ALA A 46 5.26 -17.77 0.16
N ASP A 47 3.98 -17.83 -0.19
CA ASP A 47 2.92 -18.42 0.65
C ASP A 47 3.18 -19.91 0.93
N ARG A 48 3.70 -20.64 -0.06
CA ARG A 48 4.11 -22.03 0.14
C ARG A 48 5.30 -22.14 1.10
N ILE A 49 6.32 -21.31 0.94
CA ILE A 49 7.47 -21.28 1.86
C ILE A 49 7.00 -20.97 3.29
N ASP A 50 6.10 -20.00 3.46
CA ASP A 50 5.54 -19.64 4.76
C ASP A 50 4.81 -20.79 5.45
N ARG A 51 4.07 -21.58 4.68
CA ARG A 51 3.36 -22.75 5.19
C ARG A 51 4.30 -23.91 5.52
N ASP A 52 5.27 -24.17 4.64
CA ASP A 52 6.09 -25.37 4.70
C ASP A 52 7.29 -25.22 5.66
N PHE A 53 7.72 -23.99 5.94
CA PHE A 53 8.84 -23.67 6.84
C PHE A 53 8.33 -23.05 8.16
N PRO A 54 7.94 -23.88 9.15
CA PRO A 54 7.42 -23.37 10.42
C PRO A 54 8.50 -22.61 11.19
N THR A 55 8.07 -21.60 11.95
CA THR A 55 8.95 -20.94 12.93
C THR A 55 9.25 -21.88 14.10
N ALA A 56 10.36 -21.66 14.81
CA ALA A 56 10.72 -22.45 15.99
C ALA A 56 9.58 -22.55 17.02
N GLY A 57 8.81 -21.48 17.23
CA GLY A 57 7.67 -21.46 18.17
C GLY A 57 6.49 -22.34 17.74
N ASN A 58 6.29 -22.54 16.43
CA ASN A 58 5.18 -23.33 15.89
C ASN A 58 5.59 -24.75 15.48
N ARG A 59 6.88 -25.06 15.49
CA ARG A 59 7.44 -26.33 15.01
C ARG A 59 6.81 -27.55 15.69
N GLU A 60 6.79 -27.59 17.02
CA GLU A 60 6.28 -28.77 17.74
C GLU A 60 4.80 -29.02 17.48
N ALA A 61 3.98 -27.96 17.47
CA ALA A 61 2.57 -28.05 17.16
C ALA A 61 2.36 -28.57 15.73
N ARG A 62 3.14 -28.06 14.76
CA ARG A 62 3.08 -28.49 13.37
C ARG A 62 3.48 -29.96 13.18
N VAL A 63 4.52 -30.42 13.87
CA VAL A 63 4.93 -31.83 13.83
C VAL A 63 3.84 -32.74 14.39
N ARG A 64 3.20 -32.36 15.52
CA ARG A 64 2.09 -33.15 16.10
C ARG A 64 0.87 -33.19 15.18
N GLU A 65 0.50 -32.06 14.57
CA GLU A 65 -0.60 -31.98 13.61
C GLU A 65 -0.36 -32.90 12.40
N LEU A 66 0.83 -32.83 11.80
CA LEU A 66 1.18 -33.66 10.65
C LEU A 66 1.29 -35.14 11.02
N ALA A 67 1.82 -35.46 12.20
CA ALA A 67 1.86 -36.84 12.69
C ALA A 67 0.46 -37.43 12.88
N ALA A 68 -0.52 -36.63 13.36
CA ALA A 68 -1.91 -37.06 13.45
C ALA A 68 -2.52 -37.31 12.06
N ALA A 69 -2.27 -36.42 11.10
CA ALA A 69 -2.74 -36.60 9.72
C ALA A 69 -2.17 -37.87 9.06
N VAL A 70 -0.88 -38.14 9.24
CA VAL A 70 -0.23 -39.37 8.76
C VAL A 70 -0.77 -40.61 9.47
N ALA A 71 -1.07 -40.53 10.78
CA ALA A 71 -1.69 -41.64 11.50
C ALA A 71 -3.09 -41.99 10.97
N GLU A 72 -3.87 -40.98 10.57
CA GLU A 72 -5.18 -41.18 9.94
C GLU A 72 -5.08 -41.69 8.49
N ARG A 73 -4.03 -41.27 7.76
CA ARG A 73 -3.79 -41.64 6.36
C ARG A 73 -2.31 -41.99 6.14
N PRO A 74 -1.88 -43.22 6.44
CA PRO A 74 -0.46 -43.62 6.37
C PRO A 74 0.17 -43.50 4.97
N GLN A 75 -0.65 -43.54 3.92
CA GLN A 75 -0.25 -43.39 2.53
C GLN A 75 -0.14 -41.92 2.06
N ASP A 76 -0.41 -40.95 2.94
CA ASP A 76 -0.24 -39.53 2.63
C ASP A 76 1.25 -39.13 2.68
N GLU A 77 1.94 -39.41 1.57
CA GLU A 77 3.37 -39.12 1.39
C GLU A 77 3.70 -37.63 1.52
N GLU A 78 2.74 -36.74 1.19
CA GLU A 78 2.95 -35.29 1.31
C GLU A 78 2.93 -34.86 2.78
N ALA A 79 1.95 -35.33 3.56
CA ALA A 79 1.91 -35.08 4.99
C ALA A 79 3.15 -35.65 5.71
N TYR A 80 3.61 -36.85 5.30
CA TYR A 80 4.82 -37.46 5.83
C TYR A 80 6.09 -36.65 5.49
N ARG A 81 6.23 -36.22 4.24
CA ARG A 81 7.34 -35.34 3.81
C ARG A 81 7.36 -34.02 4.58
N GLN A 82 6.21 -33.36 4.72
CA GLN A 82 6.12 -32.11 5.48
C GLN A 82 6.47 -32.31 6.95
N MET A 83 6.08 -33.45 7.54
CA MET A 83 6.45 -33.79 8.91
C MET A 83 7.97 -33.93 9.05
N GLN A 84 8.64 -34.60 8.10
CA GLN A 84 10.10 -34.72 8.08
C GLN A 84 10.79 -33.36 7.98
N ILE A 85 10.30 -32.47 7.11
CA ILE A 85 10.84 -31.11 6.96
C ILE A 85 10.69 -30.35 8.29
N ALA A 86 9.50 -30.31 8.88
CA ALA A 86 9.27 -29.62 10.16
C ALA A 86 10.10 -30.23 11.31
N ALA A 87 10.27 -31.55 11.32
CA ALA A 87 11.10 -32.25 12.30
C ALA A 87 12.59 -31.98 12.14
N ALA A 88 13.08 -31.66 10.93
CA ALA A 88 14.49 -31.33 10.69
C ALA A 88 14.85 -29.87 11.03
N MET A 89 13.86 -29.00 11.22
CA MET A 89 14.08 -27.57 11.52
C MET A 89 14.58 -27.36 12.97
N PRO A 90 15.39 -26.32 13.24
CA PRO A 90 15.82 -26.00 14.61
C PRO A 90 14.64 -25.67 15.53
N SER A 91 14.63 -26.19 16.76
CA SER A 91 13.68 -25.77 17.83
C SER A 91 14.11 -24.50 18.55
N THR A 92 15.36 -24.05 18.35
CA THR A 92 15.87 -22.86 19.04
C THR A 92 15.22 -21.61 18.46
N HIS A 93 14.57 -20.83 19.32
CA HIS A 93 13.93 -19.58 18.93
C HIS A 93 14.93 -18.56 18.34
N GLN A 94 16.21 -18.70 18.68
CA GLN A 94 17.27 -17.85 18.15
C GLN A 94 17.54 -18.09 16.65
N HIS A 95 17.21 -19.26 16.08
CA HIS A 95 17.65 -19.64 14.72
C HIS A 95 16.51 -20.17 13.84
N GLY A 96 15.39 -20.64 14.40
CA GLY A 96 14.30 -21.20 13.58
C GLY A 96 13.55 -20.20 12.69
N PHE A 97 13.62 -18.90 12.97
CA PHE A 97 13.08 -17.88 12.06
C PHE A 97 13.98 -17.63 10.84
N GLN A 98 15.29 -17.86 10.98
CA GLN A 98 16.29 -17.51 9.97
C GLN A 98 16.16 -18.35 8.70
N HIS A 99 15.80 -19.64 8.82
CA HIS A 99 15.62 -20.51 7.65
C HIS A 99 14.46 -20.08 6.77
N ARG A 100 13.32 -19.71 7.38
CA ARG A 100 12.17 -19.15 6.67
C ARG A 100 12.57 -17.83 6.02
N GLU A 101 13.24 -16.94 6.74
CA GLU A 101 13.71 -15.66 6.18
C GLU A 101 14.71 -15.84 5.03
N TRP A 102 15.64 -16.79 5.11
CA TRP A 102 16.59 -17.07 4.03
C TRP A 102 15.92 -17.63 2.79
N ALA A 103 14.87 -18.45 2.95
CA ALA A 103 14.10 -18.96 1.82
C ALA A 103 13.22 -17.86 1.19
N LEU A 104 12.60 -17.01 2.01
CA LEU A 104 11.75 -15.91 1.54
C LEU A 104 12.53 -14.75 0.93
N GLY A 105 13.74 -14.46 1.45
CA GLY A 105 14.53 -13.28 1.08
C GLY A 105 14.68 -13.12 -0.44
N PRO A 106 15.25 -14.08 -1.17
CA PRO A 106 15.42 -14.00 -2.61
C PRO A 106 14.09 -13.90 -3.39
N VAL A 107 13.02 -14.53 -2.88
CA VAL A 107 11.68 -14.46 -3.50
C VAL A 107 11.12 -13.06 -3.35
N ASN A 108 11.19 -12.48 -2.16
CA ASN A 108 10.73 -11.13 -1.86
C ASN A 108 11.55 -10.07 -2.61
N GLU A 109 12.87 -10.20 -2.66
CA GLU A 109 13.75 -9.35 -3.47
C GLU A 109 13.33 -9.36 -4.94
N LYS A 110 13.00 -10.54 -5.48
CA LYS A 110 12.54 -10.64 -6.87
C LYS A 110 11.16 -10.05 -7.11
N ILE A 111 10.25 -10.18 -6.14
CA ILE A 111 8.94 -9.51 -6.16
C ILE A 111 9.14 -7.99 -6.17
N GLU A 112 9.98 -7.45 -5.29
CA GLU A 112 10.29 -6.03 -5.21
C GLU A 112 10.92 -5.51 -6.51
N GLU A 113 11.86 -6.25 -7.10
CA GLU A 113 12.48 -5.92 -8.39
C GLU A 113 11.41 -5.81 -9.50
N ARG A 114 10.49 -6.79 -9.58
CA ARG A 114 9.39 -6.76 -10.56
C ARG A 114 8.41 -5.62 -10.32
N LEU A 115 8.15 -5.28 -9.06
CA LEU A 115 7.24 -4.20 -8.69
C LEU A 115 7.88 -2.81 -8.76
N LYS A 116 9.21 -2.68 -8.86
CA LYS A 116 9.90 -1.38 -8.90
C LYS A 116 9.28 -0.35 -9.88
N PRO A 117 8.83 -0.72 -11.10
CA PRO A 117 8.18 0.23 -12.01
C PRO A 117 6.86 0.82 -11.47
N GLN A 118 6.19 0.16 -10.52
CA GLN A 118 4.93 0.64 -9.93
C GLN A 118 5.07 2.04 -9.33
N HIS A 119 6.25 2.35 -8.77
CA HIS A 119 6.45 3.58 -8.02
C HIS A 119 6.35 4.82 -8.92
N GLU A 120 6.87 4.73 -10.14
CA GLU A 120 6.79 5.81 -11.11
C GLU A 120 5.35 5.99 -11.63
N ILE A 121 4.62 4.88 -11.84
CA ILE A 121 3.21 4.95 -12.21
C ILE A 121 2.40 5.63 -11.09
N CYS A 122 2.62 5.24 -9.83
CA CYS A 122 1.98 5.88 -8.68
C CYS A 122 2.34 7.36 -8.58
N ARG A 123 3.62 7.73 -8.76
CA ARG A 123 4.07 9.15 -8.77
C ARG A 123 3.35 9.94 -9.86
N ARG A 124 3.23 9.39 -11.07
CA ARG A 124 2.50 10.02 -12.18
C ARG A 124 1.01 10.24 -11.87
N VAL A 125 0.36 9.25 -11.26
CA VAL A 125 -1.05 9.37 -10.83
C VAL A 125 -1.19 10.46 -9.75
N LEU A 126 -0.32 10.43 -8.73
CA LEU A 126 -0.33 11.41 -7.65
C LEU A 126 0.00 12.83 -8.13
N ARG A 127 0.91 13.00 -9.10
CA ARG A 127 1.20 14.29 -9.73
C ARG A 127 -0.01 14.87 -10.46
N ARG A 128 -0.76 14.06 -11.20
CA ARG A 128 -2.01 14.51 -11.83
C ARG A 128 -3.05 14.94 -10.79
N ALA A 129 -3.15 14.22 -9.67
CA ALA A 129 -4.02 14.62 -8.58
C ALA A 129 -3.59 15.95 -7.96
N LEU A 130 -2.28 16.14 -7.78
CA LEU A 130 -1.69 17.37 -7.26
C LEU A 130 -2.00 18.56 -8.19
N GLU A 131 -1.71 18.43 -9.48
CA GLU A 131 -1.95 19.47 -10.49
C GLU A 131 -3.42 19.90 -10.54
N GLN A 132 -4.36 18.95 -10.51
CA GLN A 132 -5.80 19.26 -10.47
C GLN A 132 -6.21 19.96 -9.18
N THR A 133 -5.63 19.55 -8.04
CA THR A 133 -5.92 20.17 -6.74
C THR A 133 -5.36 21.60 -6.68
N GLU A 134 -4.15 21.82 -7.21
CA GLU A 134 -3.54 23.16 -7.30
C GLU A 134 -4.33 24.09 -8.24
N ALA A 135 -4.81 23.57 -9.37
CA ALA A 135 -5.67 24.33 -10.29
C ALA A 135 -7.00 24.74 -9.64
N GLU A 136 -7.64 23.84 -8.89
CA GLU A 136 -8.87 24.16 -8.17
C GLU A 136 -8.63 25.14 -7.01
N LEU A 137 -7.50 25.00 -6.28
CA LEU A 137 -7.12 25.96 -5.24
C LEU A 137 -7.03 27.37 -5.83
N LYS A 138 -6.26 27.52 -6.92
CA LYS A 138 -6.09 28.81 -7.60
C LYS A 138 -7.44 29.40 -8.01
N LYS A 139 -8.29 28.60 -8.67
CA LYS A 139 -9.63 29.02 -9.10
C LYS A 139 -10.53 29.44 -7.93
N THR A 140 -10.48 28.70 -6.82
CA THR A 140 -11.28 28.97 -5.63
C THR A 140 -10.79 30.23 -4.92
N GLU A 141 -9.48 30.36 -4.71
CA GLU A 141 -8.88 31.56 -4.10
C GLU A 141 -9.14 32.81 -4.94
N ASP A 142 -8.97 32.75 -6.27
CA ASP A 142 -9.21 33.90 -7.16
C ASP A 142 -10.67 34.36 -7.10
N ARG A 143 -11.61 33.41 -7.06
CA ARG A 143 -13.05 33.69 -6.91
C ARG A 143 -13.35 34.34 -5.56
N GLU A 144 -12.84 33.79 -4.47
CA GLU A 144 -13.08 34.30 -3.11
C GLU A 144 -12.44 35.68 -2.90
N LYS A 145 -11.22 35.90 -3.43
CA LYS A 145 -10.55 37.21 -3.42
C LYS A 145 -11.37 38.25 -4.19
N LYS A 146 -11.88 37.89 -5.36
CA LYS A 146 -12.74 38.79 -6.16
C LYS A 146 -14.03 39.13 -5.41
N GLN A 147 -14.69 38.13 -4.82
CA GLN A 147 -15.91 38.35 -4.04
C GLN A 147 -15.65 39.25 -2.82
N ALA A 148 -14.57 39.03 -2.08
CA ALA A 148 -14.20 39.88 -0.95
C ALA A 148 -13.95 41.33 -1.40
N ALA A 149 -13.26 41.53 -2.53
CA ALA A 149 -13.04 42.85 -3.11
C ALA A 149 -14.35 43.52 -3.55
N ASP A 150 -15.25 42.78 -4.20
CA ASP A 150 -16.56 43.26 -4.66
C ASP A 150 -17.46 43.67 -3.47
N GLU A 151 -17.35 42.96 -2.34
CA GLU A 151 -18.12 43.22 -1.12
C GLU A 151 -17.42 44.21 -0.15
N GLY A 152 -16.20 44.66 -0.47
CA GLY A 152 -15.43 45.59 0.36
C GLY A 152 -14.83 44.96 1.63
N TYR A 153 -14.77 43.64 1.73
CA TYR A 153 -14.18 42.92 2.85
C TYR A 153 -12.71 42.55 2.60
N SER A 154 -11.96 42.34 3.69
CA SER A 154 -10.62 41.74 3.61
C SER A 154 -10.74 40.25 3.30
N PHE A 155 -9.93 39.74 2.37
CA PHE A 155 -9.92 38.32 2.05
C PHE A 155 -9.52 37.47 3.27
N SER A 156 -10.36 36.49 3.59
CA SER A 156 -10.08 35.44 4.56
C SER A 156 -10.38 34.08 3.90
N PRO A 157 -9.44 33.12 3.93
CA PRO A 157 -9.60 31.87 3.23
C PRO A 157 -10.75 31.06 3.81
N SER A 158 -11.65 30.58 2.94
CA SER A 158 -12.72 29.69 3.37
C SER A 158 -12.19 28.33 3.83
N GLY A 159 -13.03 27.56 4.54
CA GLY A 159 -12.72 26.17 4.86
C GLY A 159 -12.43 25.29 3.63
N ARG A 160 -12.93 25.66 2.45
CA ARG A 160 -12.60 24.99 1.18
C ARG A 160 -11.16 25.26 0.75
N VAL A 161 -10.71 26.52 0.83
CA VAL A 161 -9.32 26.89 0.52
C VAL A 161 -8.36 26.17 1.47
N ILE A 162 -8.66 26.13 2.76
CA ILE A 162 -7.85 25.43 3.77
C ILE A 162 -7.78 23.92 3.47
N ALA A 163 -8.92 23.29 3.17
CA ALA A 163 -8.97 21.86 2.83
C ALA A 163 -8.13 21.53 1.57
N LEU A 164 -8.17 22.38 0.55
CA LEU A 164 -7.36 22.25 -0.66
C LEU A 164 -5.86 22.39 -0.37
N GLN A 165 -5.47 23.35 0.45
CA GLN A 165 -4.08 23.54 0.88
C GLN A 165 -3.54 22.32 1.65
N GLN A 166 -4.31 21.79 2.60
CA GLN A 166 -3.95 20.56 3.34
C GLN A 166 -3.81 19.36 2.40
N ARG A 167 -4.71 19.24 1.42
CA ARG A 167 -4.67 18.16 0.43
C ARG A 167 -3.43 18.24 -0.46
N ILE A 168 -3.08 19.44 -0.92
CA ILE A 168 -1.86 19.70 -1.70
C ILE A 168 -0.61 19.29 -0.92
N LEU A 169 -0.54 19.63 0.37
CA LEU A 169 0.57 19.22 1.22
C LEU A 169 0.69 17.69 1.30
N GLY A 170 -0.42 16.99 1.52
CA GLY A 170 -0.46 15.52 1.53
C GLY A 170 -0.02 14.90 0.21
N LEU A 171 -0.49 15.44 -0.92
CA LEU A 171 -0.11 14.96 -2.26
C LEU A 171 1.36 15.24 -2.58
N ARG A 172 1.90 16.41 -2.21
CA ARG A 172 3.33 16.73 -2.38
C ARG A 172 4.20 15.74 -1.60
N ASN A 173 3.85 15.45 -0.35
CA ASN A 173 4.55 14.45 0.45
C ASN A 173 4.48 13.05 -0.18
N ALA A 174 3.31 12.66 -0.69
CA ALA A 174 3.12 11.35 -1.32
C ALA A 174 3.89 11.20 -2.66
N VAL A 175 4.06 12.29 -3.41
CA VAL A 175 4.88 12.34 -4.65
C VAL A 175 6.37 12.27 -4.30
N ALA A 176 6.79 13.03 -3.28
CA ALA A 176 8.17 13.11 -2.82
C ALA A 176 8.63 11.88 -2.01
N ALA A 177 7.71 10.97 -1.67
CA ALA A 177 8.03 9.75 -0.93
C ALA A 177 9.17 8.98 -1.65
N PRO A 178 10.30 8.74 -0.96
CA PRO A 178 11.43 8.02 -1.53
C PRO A 178 11.07 6.54 -1.74
N VAL A 179 11.75 5.90 -2.69
CA VAL A 179 11.62 4.46 -2.97
C VAL A 179 12.86 3.74 -2.42
N CYS A 180 12.73 2.45 -2.06
CA CYS A 180 13.88 1.65 -1.66
C CYS A 180 14.99 1.73 -2.73
N GLY A 181 16.21 2.04 -2.28
CA GLY A 181 17.37 2.26 -3.13
C GLY A 181 17.57 3.69 -3.65
N GLU A 182 16.61 4.59 -3.47
CA GLU A 182 16.82 6.03 -3.68
C GLU A 182 17.42 6.66 -2.41
N GLN A 183 18.50 7.44 -2.53
CA GLN A 183 19.07 8.23 -1.42
C GLN A 183 19.37 7.44 -0.12
N GLY A 184 19.69 6.14 -0.23
CA GLY A 184 19.93 5.29 0.94
C GLY A 184 18.68 4.91 1.72
N TYR A 185 17.50 5.09 1.14
CA TYR A 185 16.23 4.73 1.77
C TYR A 185 15.99 3.22 1.70
N ILE A 186 15.61 2.64 2.85
CA ILE A 186 15.50 1.19 3.04
C ILE A 186 14.03 0.72 2.99
N GLN A 187 13.07 1.64 3.15
CA GLN A 187 11.65 1.32 3.15
C GLN A 187 10.98 1.72 1.84
N SER A 188 10.40 0.77 1.11
CA SER A 188 9.57 1.10 -0.04
C SER A 188 8.23 1.71 0.41
N PRO A 189 7.68 2.69 -0.33
CA PRO A 189 6.29 3.07 -0.20
C PRO A 189 5.40 1.84 -0.37
N GLY A 190 4.27 1.80 0.35
CA GLY A 190 3.33 0.68 0.29
C GLY A 190 2.82 0.34 -1.11
N HIS A 191 2.10 -0.76 -1.21
CA HIS A 191 1.59 -1.30 -2.48
C HIS A 191 0.74 -0.26 -3.23
N TRP A 192 0.73 -0.28 -4.57
CA TRP A 192 -0.01 0.72 -5.36
C TRP A 192 -1.50 0.81 -4.98
N ARG A 193 -2.14 -0.33 -4.65
CA ARG A 193 -3.53 -0.37 -4.16
C ARG A 193 -3.75 0.42 -2.87
N GLU A 194 -2.76 0.49 -2.00
CA GLU A 194 -2.83 1.30 -0.77
C GLU A 194 -2.61 2.77 -1.10
N ARG A 195 -1.59 3.07 -1.91
CA ARG A 195 -1.23 4.44 -2.30
C ARG A 195 -2.31 5.13 -3.12
N LEU A 196 -3.03 4.38 -3.95
CA LEU A 196 -4.05 4.88 -4.87
C LEU A 196 -5.47 4.49 -4.45
N ARG A 197 -5.67 4.07 -3.19
CA ARG A 197 -6.95 3.55 -2.65
C ARG A 197 -8.14 4.46 -2.93
N GLU A 198 -7.92 5.77 -2.91
CA GLU A 198 -8.97 6.78 -3.16
C GLU A 198 -9.52 6.76 -4.60
N TRP A 199 -8.75 6.22 -5.55
CA TRP A 199 -9.10 6.17 -6.97
C TRP A 199 -9.31 4.73 -7.50
N LEU A 200 -9.43 3.75 -6.60
CA LEU A 200 -9.79 2.37 -6.94
C LEU A 200 -11.30 2.22 -7.12
#